data_AF-A0A2D5HGJ5-F1
#
_entry.id   AF-A0A2D5HGJ5-F1
#
_cell.length_a   1.000
_cell.length_b   1.000
_cell.length_c   1.000
_cell.angle_alpha   90.00
_cell.angle_beta   90.00
_cell.angle_gamma   90.00
#
_symmetry.space_group_name_H-M   'P 1'
#
loop_
_entity.id
_entity.type
_entity.pdbx_description
1 polymer ?
#
loop_
_entity_poly.entity_id
_entity_poly.type
_entity_poly.pdbx_seq_one_letter_code
_entity_poly.pdbx_strand_id
1 'polypeptide(L)' 'MMDEEALFALGSVLAAMGGMLERKGICTTMELAETLGGLAVTTMEAGEQYKGRAEYIGSWAMMVKMAAEGAARAATRK' A
#
# COMPACT_ATOMS: atom_id res chain seq x y z
N MET A 1 -7.91 -18.86 4.21
CA MET A 1 -9.29 -18.65 4.70
C MET A 1 -9.42 -17.61 5.82
N MET A 2 -8.46 -17.44 6.75
CA MET A 2 -8.47 -16.28 7.67
C MET A 2 -7.38 -15.23 7.33
N ASP A 3 -6.25 -15.69 6.78
CA ASP A 3 -5.10 -14.82 6.42
C ASP A 3 -5.40 -13.89 5.23
N GLU A 4 -6.02 -14.41 4.16
CA GLU A 4 -6.40 -13.62 2.98
C GLU A 4 -7.45 -12.54 3.30
N GLU A 5 -8.44 -12.84 4.15
CA GLU A 5 -9.44 -11.85 4.57
C GLU A 5 -8.80 -10.73 5.40
N ALA A 6 -7.87 -11.08 6.30
CA ALA A 6 -7.11 -10.11 7.07
C ALA A 6 -6.22 -9.23 6.17
N LEU A 7 -5.55 -9.82 5.18
CA LEU A 7 -4.77 -9.08 4.20
C LEU A 7 -5.64 -8.13 3.36
N PHE A 8 -6.80 -8.59 2.90
CA PHE A 8 -7.74 -7.76 2.15
C PHE A 8 -8.32 -6.62 3.00
N ALA A 9 -8.68 -6.88 4.25
CA ALA A 9 -9.14 -5.87 5.19
C ALA A 9 -8.05 -4.81 5.45
N LEU A 10 -6.81 -5.24 5.67
CA LEU A 10 -5.68 -4.35 5.88
C LEU A 10 -5.37 -3.50 4.64
N GLY A 11 -5.38 -4.12 3.45
CA GLY A 11 -5.24 -3.41 2.18
C GLY A 11 -6.33 -2.37 1.95
N SER A 12 -7.58 -2.69 2.33
CA SER A 12 -8.73 -1.77 2.24
C SER A 12 -8.56 -0.56 3.17
N VAL A 13 -8.07 -0.78 4.39
CA VAL A 13 -7.76 0.32 5.33
C VAL A 13 -6.64 1.20 4.78
N LEU A 14 -5.57 0.62 4.26
CA LEU A 14 -4.45 1.36 3.68
C LEU A 14 -4.87 2.19 2.46
N ALA A 15 -5.72 1.64 1.60
CA ALA A 15 -6.32 2.37 0.46
C ALA A 15 -7.20 3.54 0.93
N ALA A 16 -8.02 3.32 1.95
CA ALA A 16 -8.85 4.38 2.54
C ALA A 16 -8.00 5.51 3.14
N MET A 17 -6.88 5.17 3.79
CA MET A 17 -5.91 6.14 4.28
C MET A 17 -5.26 6.91 3.13
N GLY A 18 -4.85 6.24 2.04
CA GLY A 18 -4.31 6.90 0.86
C GLY A 18 -5.26 7.95 0.28
N GLY A 19 -6.52 7.57 0.06
CA GLY A 19 -7.54 8.52 -0.40
C GLY A 19 -7.81 9.66 0.59
N MET A 20 -7.68 9.43 1.90
CA MET A 20 -7.79 10.49 2.92
C MET A 20 -6.62 11.47 2.87
N LEU A 21 -5.39 10.98 2.75
CA LEU A 21 -4.18 11.80 2.64
C LEU A 21 -4.21 12.66 1.37
N GLU A 22 -4.67 12.07 0.26
CA GLU A 22 -4.80 12.74 -1.02
C GLU A 22 -5.84 13.87 -0.98
N ARG A 23 -7.02 13.64 -0.38
CA ARG A 23 -8.02 14.71 -0.16
C ARG A 23 -7.51 15.85 0.73
N LYS A 24 -6.54 15.58 1.60
CA LYS A 24 -5.89 16.59 2.44
C LYS A 24 -4.70 17.27 1.76
N GLY A 25 -4.35 16.87 0.53
CA GLY A 25 -3.20 17.41 -0.20
C GLY A 25 -1.84 17.03 0.41
N ILE A 26 -1.77 15.95 1.20
CA ILE A 26 -0.54 15.52 1.86
C ILE A 26 0.34 14.71 0.89
N CYS A 27 -0.25 13.70 0.26
CA CYS A 27 0.36 12.90 -0.81
C CYS A 27 -0.75 12.22 -1.61
N THR A 28 -0.46 11.85 -2.85
CA THR A 28 -1.31 10.99 -3.66
C THR A 28 -1.30 9.56 -3.12
N THR A 29 -2.37 8.81 -3.41
CA THR A 29 -2.42 7.38 -3.07
C THR A 29 -1.27 6.58 -3.70
N MET A 30 -0.77 7.02 -4.87
CA MET A 30 0.40 6.41 -5.52
C MET A 30 1.71 6.70 -4.77
N GLU A 31 1.94 7.95 -4.35
CA GLU A 31 3.11 8.33 -3.54
C GLU A 31 3.13 7.57 -2.21
N LEU A 32 1.97 7.29 -1.60
CA LEU A 32 1.88 6.43 -0.42
C LEU A 32 2.35 5.00 -0.74
N ALA A 33 1.92 4.43 -1.86
CA ALA A 33 2.34 3.09 -2.28
C ALA A 33 3.86 3.01 -2.50
N GLU A 34 4.44 4.02 -3.17
CA GLU A 34 5.88 4.13 -3.40
C GLU A 34 6.67 4.27 -2.10
N THR A 35 6.16 5.09 -1.16
CA THR A 35 6.76 5.26 0.17
C THR A 35 6.81 3.94 0.93
N LEU A 36 5.72 3.16 0.93
CA LEU A 36 5.69 1.83 1.53
C LEU A 36 6.67 0.87 0.83
N GLY A 37 6.77 0.94 -0.50
CA GLY A 37 7.76 0.16 -1.26
C GLY A 37 9.20 0.49 -0.84
N GLY A 38 9.53 1.77 -0.68
CA GLY A 38 10.83 2.21 -0.16
C GLY A 38 11.10 1.68 1.25
N LEU A 39 10.11 1.77 2.15
CA LEU A 39 10.22 1.22 3.50
C LEU A 39 10.46 -0.30 3.49
N ALA A 40 9.84 -1.04 2.58
CA ALA A 40 10.09 -2.48 2.44
C ALA A 40 11.56 -2.75 2.10
N VAL A 41 12.12 -2.00 1.13
CA VAL A 41 13.53 -2.12 0.74
C VAL A 41 14.46 -1.78 1.90
N THR A 42 14.27 -0.63 2.54
CA THR A 42 15.10 -0.21 3.69
C THR A 42 15.00 -1.20 4.86
N THR A 43 13.81 -1.77 5.09
CA THR A 43 13.61 -2.79 6.13
C THR A 43 14.34 -4.10 5.80
N MET A 44 14.36 -4.50 4.52
CA MET A 44 15.11 -5.67 4.06
C MET A 44 16.62 -5.47 4.22
N GLU A 45 17.13 -4.28 3.91
CA GLU A 45 18.54 -3.93 4.03
C GLU A 45 19.02 -3.81 5.48
N ALA A 46 18.10 -3.61 6.44
CA ALA A 46 18.44 -3.49 7.87
C ALA A 46 18.90 -4.81 8.53
N GLY A 47 18.77 -5.95 7.84
CA GLY A 47 19.28 -7.25 8.28
C GLY A 47 18.31 -8.40 8.07
N GLU A 48 18.82 -9.64 7.97
CA GLU A 48 18.03 -10.84 7.67
C GLU A 48 16.86 -11.05 8.64
N GLN A 49 17.03 -10.69 9.91
CA GLN A 49 15.98 -10.81 10.93
C GLN A 49 14.72 -9.98 10.61
N TYR A 50 14.80 -9.03 9.68
CA TYR A 50 13.68 -8.17 9.26
C TYR A 50 13.05 -8.58 7.94
N LYS A 51 13.56 -9.60 7.25
CA LYS A 51 13.09 -10.01 5.92
C LYS A 51 11.58 -10.27 5.85
N GLY A 52 11.03 -11.00 6.83
CA GLY A 52 9.59 -11.24 6.89
C GLY A 52 8.77 -9.95 7.05
N ARG A 53 9.28 -8.95 7.79
CA ARG A 53 8.61 -7.65 7.92
C ARG A 53 8.65 -6.88 6.61
N ALA A 54 9.78 -6.91 5.90
CA ALA A 54 9.91 -6.29 4.59
C ALA A 54 8.90 -6.87 3.57
N GLU A 55 8.69 -8.18 3.58
CA GLU A 55 7.71 -8.86 2.72
C GLU A 55 6.27 -8.41 3.01
N TYR A 56 5.89 -8.24 4.27
CA TYR A 56 4.58 -7.68 4.63
C TYR A 56 4.41 -6.24 4.16
N ILE A 57 5.41 -5.38 4.40
CA ILE A 57 5.38 -3.98 3.97
C ILE A 57 5.29 -3.89 2.43
N GLY A 58 6.02 -4.75 1.71
CA GLY A 58 5.94 -4.83 0.25
C GLY A 58 4.55 -5.24 -0.23
N SER A 59 3.92 -6.19 0.46
CA SER A 59 2.54 -6.60 0.16
C SER A 59 1.54 -5.46 0.37
N TRP A 60 1.73 -4.63 1.40
CA TRP A 60 0.93 -3.43 1.65
C TRP A 60 1.10 -2.39 0.53
N ALA A 61 2.33 -2.14 0.09
CA ALA A 61 2.62 -1.26 -1.03
C ALA A 61 1.87 -1.69 -2.30
N MET A 62 1.89 -3.00 -2.60
CA MET A 62 1.18 -3.55 -3.75
C MET A 62 -0.34 -3.36 -3.66
N MET A 63 -0.93 -3.59 -2.49
CA MET A 63 -2.37 -3.39 -2.28
C MET A 63 -2.80 -1.93 -2.46
N VAL A 64 -2.03 -0.98 -1.91
CA VAL A 64 -2.31 0.46 -2.09
C VAL A 64 -2.17 0.86 -3.55
N LYS A 65 -1.13 0.37 -4.24
CA LYS A 65 -0.94 0.61 -5.68
C LYS A 65 -2.14 0.12 -6.50
N MET A 66 -2.61 -1.11 -6.26
CA MET A 66 -3.78 -1.65 -6.96
C MET A 66 -5.04 -0.80 -6.72
N ALA A 67 -5.22 -0.30 -5.49
CA ALA A 67 -6.33 0.60 -5.18
C ALA A 67 -6.23 1.94 -5.92
N ALA A 68 -5.03 2.53 -5.97
CA ALA A 68 -4.76 3.76 -6.72
C ALA A 68 -5.04 3.58 -8.21
N GLU A 69 -4.55 2.49 -8.81
CA GLU A 69 -4.78 2.16 -10.22
C GLU A 69 -6.26 1.88 -10.52
N GLY A 70 -6.96 1.18 -9.61
CA GLY A 70 -8.40 0.93 -9.72
C GLY A 70 -9.21 2.22 -9.70
N ALA A 71 -8.88 3.15 -8.80
CA ALA A 71 -9.53 4.46 -8.74
C ALA A 71 -9.29 5.29 -10.03
N ALA A 72 -8.06 5.32 -10.55
CA ALA A 72 -7.72 6.02 -11.79
C ALA A 72 -8.48 5.45 -13.01
N ARG A 73 -8.61 4.12 -13.11
CA ARG A 73 -9.41 3.46 -14.16
C ARG A 73 -10.90 3.75 -14.04
N ALA A 74 -11.43 3.88 -12.82
CA ALA A 74 -12.82 4.25 -12.61
C ALA A 74 -13.10 5.72 -13.00
N ALA A 75 -12.15 6.62 -12.77
CA ALA A 75 -12.26 8.03 -13.13
C ALA A 75 -12.25 8.28 -14.65
N THR A 76 -11.53 7.45 -15.41
CA THR A 76 -11.40 7.58 -16.89
C THR A 76 -12.52 6.90 -17.68
N ARG A 77 -13.38 6.11 -17.03
CA ARG A 77 -14.57 5.47 -17.62
C ARG A 77 -15.86 6.28 -17.47
N LYS A 78 -15.81 7.44 -16.81
CA LYS A 78 -16.91 8.41 -16.75
C LYS A 78 -16.75 9.45 -17.86
#